data_AF-A0A8T1UPS8-F1
#
_entry.id   AF-A0A8T1UPS8-F1
#
_cell.length_a   1.000
_cell.length_b   1.000
_cell.length_c   1.000
_cell.angle_alpha   90.00
_cell.angle_beta   90.00
_cell.angle_gamma   90.00
#
_symmetry.space_group_name_H-M   'P 1'
#
loop_
_entity.id
_entity.type
_entity.pdbx_description
1 polymer ?
#
loop_
_entity_poly.entity_id
_entity_poly.type
_entity_poly.pdbx_seq_one_letter_code
_entity_poly.pdbx_strand_id
1 'polypeptide(L)'
;MDEMSGDEMMAAMGFTSFGRAHRDRSRVKSKRTEELPQLMPGTELVAKRAQFSIDSVEEGAHGVLSLLCRKDENCSLDAALDENCSEDVEKKEQKLMANSLLQELQLEKNKFDELESSQFLSARAATNVFETLGRHRFLNRSAMKLVTLDHIFQWTHGLEKAFSFADICGGPGGFSEYLLWRTGQTRDVHGYGITLKGATNNCDWRLPSNFRDMFTICYGEDGTGNLYSLANIHNFRDVVRGQHPGGVDLAVADGGFLDARSQSNQV
;
A
#
# COMPACT_ATOMS: atom_id res chain seq x y z
N MET A 1 -35.17 37.72 -27.29
CA MET A 1 -33.79 37.58 -26.81
C MET A 1 -33.81 36.32 -25.98
N ASP A 2 -33.59 35.19 -26.64
CA ASP A 2 -33.65 33.88 -25.99
C ASP A 2 -32.26 33.51 -25.48
N GLU A 3 -32.20 33.15 -24.20
CA GLU A 3 -30.99 32.67 -23.54
C GLU A 3 -30.59 31.31 -24.10
N MET A 4 -29.34 31.25 -24.58
CA MET A 4 -28.74 30.04 -25.14
C MET A 4 -28.48 29.02 -24.03
N SER A 5 -28.88 27.77 -24.25
CA SER A 5 -28.75 26.68 -23.28
C SER A 5 -27.26 26.41 -22.96
N GLY A 6 -26.95 26.09 -21.69
CA GLY A 6 -25.59 25.73 -21.26
C GLY A 6 -24.97 24.58 -22.04
N ASP A 7 -25.79 23.71 -22.64
CA ASP A 7 -25.33 22.62 -23.50
C ASP A 7 -24.88 23.10 -24.89
N GLU A 8 -25.47 24.19 -25.42
CA GLU A 8 -25.05 24.79 -26.70
C GLU A 8 -23.73 25.54 -26.57
N MET A 9 -23.47 26.13 -25.40
CA MET A 9 -22.19 26.79 -25.10
C MET A 9 -21.02 25.78 -25.04
N MET A 10 -21.27 24.56 -24.57
CA MET A 10 -20.29 23.48 -24.50
C MET A 10 -19.97 22.89 -25.89
N ALA A 11 -20.96 22.84 -26.79
CA ALA A 11 -20.77 22.40 -28.17
C ALA A 11 -19.98 23.40 -29.01
N ALA A 12 -20.13 24.71 -28.77
CA ALA A 12 -19.39 25.76 -29.46
C ALA A 12 -17.90 25.84 -29.06
N MET A 13 -17.51 25.31 -27.89
CA MET A 13 -16.14 25.33 -27.37
C MET A 13 -15.30 24.08 -27.70
N GLY A 14 -15.75 23.23 -28.63
CA GLY A 14 -14.89 22.18 -29.21
C GLY A 14 -14.56 21.00 -28.27
N PHE A 15 -15.25 20.85 -27.14
CA PHE A 15 -15.17 19.64 -26.32
C PHE A 15 -16.06 18.53 -26.89
N THR A 16 -15.69 17.97 -28.03
CA THR A 16 -16.27 16.69 -28.46
C THR A 16 -15.61 15.56 -27.69
N SER A 17 -16.44 14.87 -26.92
CA SER A 17 -16.15 13.62 -26.24
C SER A 17 -15.60 12.57 -27.21
N PHE A 18 -14.29 12.33 -27.16
CA PHE A 18 -13.67 11.16 -27.78
C PHE A 18 -13.61 10.01 -26.77
N GLY A 19 -14.27 8.89 -27.09
CA GLY A 19 -13.99 7.58 -26.47
C GLY A 19 -15.13 6.89 -25.71
N ARG A 20 -16.41 7.09 -26.03
CA ARG A 20 -17.46 6.11 -25.65
C ARG A 20 -17.46 4.96 -26.65
N ALA A 21 -16.87 3.82 -26.27
CA ALA A 21 -17.00 2.59 -27.03
C ALA A 21 -18.44 2.06 -26.95
N HIS A 22 -19.08 1.98 -28.12
CA HIS A 22 -20.37 1.36 -28.37
C HIS A 22 -20.29 -0.14 -28.01
N ARG A 23 -21.11 -0.58 -27.04
CA ARG A 23 -21.26 -2.00 -26.68
C ARG A 23 -22.10 -2.70 -27.74
N ASP A 24 -21.46 -3.49 -28.60
CA ASP A 24 -22.16 -4.51 -29.37
C ASP A 24 -22.20 -5.82 -28.57
N ARG A 25 -23.42 -6.30 -28.29
CA ARG A 25 -23.68 -7.51 -27.49
C ARG A 25 -23.66 -8.74 -28.40
N SER A 26 -22.49 -9.32 -28.63
CA SER A 26 -22.37 -10.75 -28.95
C SER A 26 -22.01 -11.50 -27.65
N ARG A 27 -22.98 -12.26 -27.14
CA ARG A 27 -22.89 -12.96 -25.86
C ARG A 27 -22.08 -14.24 -26.02
N VAL A 28 -20.75 -14.10 -26.15
CA VAL A 28 -19.82 -15.21 -25.98
C VAL A 28 -19.82 -15.56 -24.50
N LYS A 29 -20.22 -16.79 -24.16
CA LYS A 29 -20.09 -17.34 -22.79
C LYS A 29 -18.61 -17.51 -22.47
N SER A 30 -17.97 -16.42 -22.05
CA SER A 30 -16.68 -16.49 -21.37
C SER A 30 -16.92 -17.19 -20.02
N LYS A 31 -16.29 -18.36 -19.83
CA LYS A 31 -16.16 -18.95 -18.50
C LYS A 31 -15.46 -17.90 -17.63
N ARG A 32 -16.16 -17.36 -16.63
CA ARG A 32 -15.52 -16.64 -15.53
C ARG A 32 -14.59 -17.65 -14.84
N THR A 33 -13.32 -17.60 -15.16
CA THR A 33 -12.28 -18.11 -14.26
C THR A 33 -12.31 -17.20 -13.03
N GLU A 34 -12.60 -17.78 -11.87
CA GLU A 34 -12.49 -17.08 -10.57
C GLU A 34 -11.03 -16.87 -10.14
N GLU A 35 -10.09 -17.38 -10.94
CA GLU A 35 -8.66 -17.24 -10.72
C GLU A 35 -8.20 -15.84 -11.13
N LEU A 36 -7.58 -15.14 -10.17
CA LEU A 36 -6.87 -13.90 -10.44
C LEU A 36 -5.80 -14.18 -11.51
N PRO A 37 -5.69 -13.36 -12.56
CA PRO A 37 -4.61 -13.51 -13.54
C PRO A 37 -3.26 -13.48 -12.81
N GLN A 38 -2.31 -14.29 -13.25
CA GLN A 38 -0.95 -14.33 -12.69
C GLN A 38 -0.39 -12.90 -12.68
N LEU A 39 -0.25 -12.31 -11.48
CA LEU A 39 -0.13 -10.87 -11.33
C LEU A 39 1.16 -10.31 -11.94
N MET A 40 2.22 -11.12 -12.08
CA MET A 40 3.47 -10.74 -12.73
C MET A 40 4.22 -11.97 -13.30
N PRO A 41 4.21 -12.20 -14.63
CA PRO A 41 5.07 -13.20 -15.28
C PRO A 41 6.55 -12.92 -14.95
N GLY A 42 7.30 -13.93 -14.52
CA GLY A 42 8.71 -13.79 -14.11
C GLY A 42 8.95 -13.47 -12.62
N THR A 43 7.89 -13.45 -11.79
CA THR A 43 7.98 -13.26 -10.32
C THR A 43 7.64 -14.53 -9.57
N GLU A 44 8.02 -15.66 -10.16
CA GLU A 44 7.90 -16.98 -9.56
C GLU A 44 8.88 -17.09 -8.39
N LEU A 45 8.52 -16.46 -7.27
CA LEU A 45 9.26 -16.60 -6.03
C LEU A 45 8.91 -17.96 -5.45
N VAL A 46 9.83 -18.90 -5.60
CA VAL A 46 9.78 -20.17 -4.87
C VAL A 46 9.95 -19.82 -3.40
N ALA A 47 8.86 -19.92 -2.63
CA ALA A 47 8.91 -19.80 -1.18
C ALA A 47 9.79 -20.92 -0.60
N LYS A 48 11.09 -20.63 -0.44
CA LYS A 48 12.00 -21.45 0.34
C LYS A 48 11.97 -20.94 1.76
N ARG A 49 11.61 -21.83 2.70
CA ARG A 49 11.87 -21.60 4.11
C ARG A 49 13.39 -21.62 4.31
N ALA A 50 13.99 -20.43 4.28
CA ALA A 50 15.40 -20.24 4.58
C ALA A 50 15.54 -19.93 6.08
N GLN A 51 16.48 -20.61 6.73
CA GLN A 51 16.93 -20.20 8.06
C GLN A 51 18.00 -19.14 7.86
N PHE A 52 17.71 -17.92 8.29
CA PHE A 52 18.68 -16.84 8.28
C PHE A 52 19.27 -16.67 9.69
N SER A 53 20.56 -16.46 9.76
CA SER A 53 21.21 -16.03 11.00
C SER A 53 20.81 -14.60 11.33
N ILE A 54 20.72 -14.27 12.62
CA ILE A 54 20.57 -12.88 13.07
C ILE A 54 21.71 -12.04 12.49
N ASP A 55 21.37 -10.84 12.01
CA ASP A 55 22.24 -9.87 11.32
C ASP A 55 22.75 -10.34 9.95
N SER A 56 22.06 -11.30 9.31
CA SER A 56 22.37 -11.71 7.93
C SER A 56 21.98 -10.64 6.92
N VAL A 57 22.84 -10.47 5.92
CA VAL A 57 22.56 -9.72 4.69
C VAL A 57 22.60 -10.72 3.54
N GLU A 58 21.49 -10.83 2.81
CA GLU A 58 21.33 -11.77 1.71
C GLU A 58 21.04 -11.01 0.43
N GLU A 59 21.90 -11.18 -0.57
CA GLU A 59 21.73 -10.58 -1.89
C GLU A 59 20.91 -11.53 -2.78
N GLY A 60 19.67 -11.16 -3.04
CA GLY A 60 18.82 -11.82 -4.03
C GLY A 60 18.97 -11.20 -5.41
N ALA A 61 18.48 -11.90 -6.43
CA ALA A 61 18.49 -11.43 -7.83
C ALA A 61 17.74 -10.10 -8.06
N HIS A 62 16.96 -9.65 -7.07
CA HIS A 62 16.10 -8.47 -7.17
C HIS A 62 16.25 -7.49 -6.00
N GLY A 63 17.22 -7.71 -5.11
CA GLY A 63 17.43 -6.82 -3.97
C GLY A 63 18.16 -7.49 -2.81
N VAL A 64 18.42 -6.71 -1.76
CA VAL A 64 19.13 -7.16 -0.56
C VAL A 64 18.15 -7.27 0.60
N LEU A 65 18.15 -8.40 1.29
CA LEU A 65 17.40 -8.62 2.53
C LEU A 65 18.37 -8.57 3.72
N SER A 66 18.19 -7.59 4.61
CA SER A 66 18.96 -7.48 5.85
C SER A 66 18.07 -7.76 7.05
N LEU A 67 18.43 -8.75 7.87
CA LEU A 67 17.69 -9.13 9.08
C LEU A 67 18.47 -8.72 10.33
N LEU A 68 18.34 -7.46 10.73
CA LEU A 68 19.01 -6.92 11.92
C LEU A 68 18.17 -7.24 13.17
N CYS A 69 18.76 -7.89 14.18
CA CYS A 69 18.04 -8.21 15.41
C CYS A 69 18.78 -7.73 16.66
N ARG A 70 18.06 -7.02 17.54
CA ARG A 70 18.62 -6.47 18.78
C ARG A 70 18.86 -7.59 19.80
N LYS A 71 20.09 -8.07 19.92
CA LYS A 71 20.47 -9.08 20.92
C LYS A 71 20.92 -8.49 22.27
N ASP A 72 21.54 -7.32 22.30
CA ASP A 72 22.10 -6.71 23.54
C ASP A 72 22.00 -5.18 23.55
N GLU A 73 22.15 -4.54 24.73
CA GLU A 73 22.08 -3.08 24.97
C GLU A 73 23.18 -2.26 24.26
N ASN A 74 24.13 -2.90 23.60
CA ASN A 74 25.15 -2.26 22.76
C ASN A 74 25.00 -2.82 21.34
N CYS A 75 23.99 -2.34 20.61
CA CYS A 75 23.68 -2.84 19.29
C CYS A 75 24.53 -2.17 18.21
N SER A 76 24.95 -2.93 17.19
CA SER A 76 25.48 -2.36 15.94
C SER A 76 24.50 -1.38 15.28
N LEU A 77 23.20 -1.48 15.58
CA LEU A 77 22.18 -0.52 15.17
C LEU A 77 22.32 0.79 15.93
N ASP A 78 22.60 0.76 17.24
CA ASP A 78 22.87 1.97 18.02
C ASP A 78 24.16 2.61 17.52
N ALA A 79 25.23 1.85 17.25
CA ALA A 79 26.47 2.36 16.64
C ALA A 79 26.30 2.87 15.19
N ALA A 80 25.33 2.34 14.43
CA ALA A 80 25.00 2.82 13.09
C ALA A 80 24.09 4.07 13.13
N LEU A 81 23.37 4.28 14.22
CA LEU A 81 22.54 5.46 14.50
C LEU A 81 23.31 6.54 15.28
N ASP A 82 24.42 6.19 15.92
CA ASP A 82 25.33 7.12 16.60
C ASP A 82 26.22 7.82 15.57
N GLU A 83 26.00 9.10 15.33
CA GLU A 83 26.73 9.92 14.35
C GLU A 83 28.24 10.08 14.67
N ASN A 84 28.71 9.53 15.79
CA ASN A 84 30.04 9.77 16.35
C ASN A 84 31.01 8.57 16.31
N CYS A 85 30.66 7.45 15.68
CA CYS A 85 31.61 6.33 15.54
C CYS A 85 32.73 6.68 14.54
N SER A 86 34.00 6.47 14.92
CA SER A 86 35.17 6.68 14.06
C SER A 86 35.06 5.79 12.82
N GLU A 87 34.74 6.39 11.66
CA GLU A 87 34.45 5.66 10.43
C GLU A 87 35.70 5.03 9.81
N ASP A 88 35.68 3.71 9.63
CA ASP A 88 36.66 2.98 8.83
C ASP A 88 36.69 3.54 7.38
N VAL A 89 37.87 3.55 6.73
CA VAL A 89 38.06 4.10 5.38
C VAL A 89 37.08 3.51 4.36
N GLU A 90 36.83 2.21 4.45
CA GLU A 90 35.93 1.47 3.56
C GLU A 90 34.44 1.85 3.77
N LYS A 91 34.03 2.10 5.03
CA LYS A 91 32.69 2.62 5.35
C LYS A 91 32.51 4.07 4.88
N LYS A 92 33.57 4.87 4.95
CA LYS A 92 33.57 6.26 4.48
C LYS A 92 33.45 6.34 2.96
N GLU A 93 34.12 5.45 2.23
CA GLU A 93 33.98 5.32 0.76
C GLU A 93 32.57 4.86 0.36
N GLN A 94 32.02 3.84 1.03
CA GLN A 94 30.64 3.39 0.78
C GLN A 94 29.60 4.48 1.07
N LYS A 95 29.77 5.23 2.18
CA LYS A 95 28.94 6.38 2.52
C LYS A 95 29.05 7.50 1.48
N LEU A 96 30.24 7.77 0.96
CA LEU A 96 30.45 8.75 -0.10
C LEU A 96 29.75 8.35 -1.40
N MET A 97 29.84 7.07 -1.79
CA MET A 97 29.16 6.53 -2.98
C MET A 97 27.62 6.55 -2.82
N ALA A 98 27.11 6.20 -1.64
CA ALA A 98 25.68 6.30 -1.34
C ALA A 98 25.20 7.76 -1.41
N ASN A 99 25.99 8.71 -0.90
CA ASN A 99 25.67 10.13 -0.98
C ASN A 99 25.68 10.65 -2.41
N SER A 100 26.63 10.24 -3.26
CA SER A 100 26.61 10.64 -4.68
C SER A 100 25.41 10.08 -5.42
N LEU A 101 25.03 8.83 -5.16
CA LEU A 101 23.85 8.22 -5.77
C LEU A 101 22.55 8.91 -5.31
N LEU A 102 22.44 9.28 -4.03
CA LEU A 102 21.31 10.03 -3.50
C LEU A 102 21.20 11.41 -4.14
N GLN A 103 22.33 12.09 -4.34
CA GLN A 103 22.38 13.37 -5.05
C GLN A 103 21.94 13.21 -6.51
N GLU A 104 22.43 12.19 -7.22
CA GLU A 104 22.02 11.88 -8.58
C GLU A 104 20.51 11.60 -8.67
N LEU A 105 19.98 10.75 -7.78
CA LEU A 105 18.56 10.46 -7.71
C LEU A 105 17.72 11.72 -7.44
N GLN A 106 18.19 12.61 -6.57
CA GLN A 106 17.50 13.87 -6.31
C GLN A 106 17.52 14.79 -7.55
N LEU A 107 18.66 14.88 -8.24
CA LEU A 107 18.77 15.64 -9.48
C LEU A 107 17.82 15.08 -10.56
N GLU A 108 17.72 13.77 -10.71
CA GLU A 108 16.77 13.14 -11.63
C GLU A 108 15.31 13.42 -11.24
N LYS A 109 14.96 13.40 -9.94
CA LYS A 109 13.61 13.76 -9.47
C LYS A 109 13.26 15.21 -9.79
N ASN A 110 14.20 16.12 -9.55
CA ASN A 110 13.98 17.56 -9.75
C ASN A 110 13.70 17.92 -11.21
N LYS A 111 14.16 17.12 -12.18
CA LYS A 111 13.84 17.32 -13.61
C LYS A 111 12.33 17.28 -13.89
N PHE A 112 11.55 16.63 -13.02
CA PHE A 112 10.09 16.56 -13.18
C PHE A 112 9.35 17.73 -12.52
N ASP A 113 10.01 18.56 -11.70
CA ASP A 113 9.36 19.68 -10.99
C ASP A 113 8.88 20.78 -11.95
N GLU A 114 9.53 20.90 -13.11
CA GLU A 114 9.16 21.85 -14.16
C GLU A 114 7.98 21.37 -15.02
N LEU A 115 7.59 20.09 -14.91
CA LEU A 115 6.50 19.52 -15.71
C LEU A 115 5.14 19.83 -15.09
N GLU A 116 4.16 20.08 -15.96
CA GLU A 116 2.77 20.16 -15.52
C GLU A 116 2.32 18.79 -14.98
N SER A 117 1.57 18.78 -13.87
CA SER A 117 1.15 17.53 -13.23
C SER A 117 0.42 16.58 -14.18
N SER A 118 -0.41 17.11 -15.08
CA SER A 118 -1.16 16.30 -16.07
C SER A 118 -0.21 15.57 -17.04
N GLN A 119 0.84 16.25 -17.51
CA GLN A 119 1.84 15.71 -18.42
C GLN A 119 2.68 14.62 -17.74
N PHE A 120 3.15 14.88 -16.51
CA PHE A 120 3.88 13.90 -15.72
C PHE A 120 3.06 12.62 -15.50
N LEU A 121 1.80 12.77 -15.11
CA LEU A 121 0.91 11.63 -14.86
C LEU A 121 0.64 10.80 -16.11
N SER A 122 0.45 11.46 -17.26
CA SER A 122 0.28 10.78 -18.55
C SER A 122 1.54 10.00 -18.94
N ALA A 123 2.72 10.62 -18.86
CA ALA A 123 3.99 9.97 -19.16
C ALA A 123 4.27 8.80 -18.21
N ARG A 124 4.00 8.96 -16.91
CA ARG A 124 4.13 7.89 -15.91
C ARG A 124 3.22 6.71 -16.24
N ALA A 125 1.95 6.97 -16.55
CA ALA A 125 1.00 5.92 -16.90
C ALA A 125 1.39 5.19 -18.19
N ALA A 126 1.94 5.90 -19.18
CA ALA A 126 2.39 5.33 -20.44
C ALA A 126 3.68 4.49 -20.31
N THR A 127 4.54 4.81 -19.34
CA THR A 127 5.84 4.14 -19.16
C THR A 127 5.82 3.02 -18.12
N ASN A 128 4.87 3.05 -17.18
CA ASN A 128 4.72 1.99 -16.20
C ASN A 128 4.05 0.75 -16.82
N VAL A 129 4.83 -0.29 -17.09
CA VAL A 129 4.34 -1.57 -17.66
C VAL A 129 3.26 -2.25 -16.80
N PHE A 130 3.19 -1.91 -15.52
CA PHE A 130 2.21 -2.46 -14.57
C PHE A 130 0.98 -1.57 -14.37
N GLU A 131 0.87 -0.43 -15.07
CA GLU A 131 -0.23 0.52 -14.86
C GLU A 131 -1.60 -0.12 -15.16
N THR A 132 -1.65 -1.06 -16.11
CA THR A 132 -2.88 -1.75 -16.53
C THR A 132 -3.49 -2.64 -15.44
N LEU A 133 -2.75 -3.00 -14.39
CA LEU A 133 -3.30 -3.73 -13.24
C LEU A 133 -4.36 -2.90 -12.50
N GLY A 134 -4.15 -1.58 -12.42
CA GLY A 134 -5.04 -0.65 -11.72
C GLY A 134 -5.44 -1.11 -10.33
N ARG A 135 -6.72 -0.91 -9.98
CA ARG A 135 -7.34 -1.40 -8.73
C ARG A 135 -8.05 -2.75 -8.85
N HIS A 136 -8.12 -3.32 -10.06
CA HIS A 136 -8.91 -4.50 -10.39
C HIS A 136 -10.36 -4.42 -9.85
N ARG A 137 -10.68 -5.19 -8.81
CA ARG A 137 -12.02 -5.29 -8.19
C ARG A 137 -12.13 -4.52 -6.87
N PHE A 138 -11.02 -4.01 -6.38
CA PHE A 138 -10.89 -3.40 -5.07
C PHE A 138 -11.11 -1.89 -5.15
N LEU A 139 -11.23 -1.27 -3.98
CA LEU A 139 -11.48 0.15 -3.78
C LEU A 139 -10.39 1.02 -4.42
N ASN A 140 -9.13 0.61 -4.34
CA ASN A 140 -7.98 1.34 -4.87
C ASN A 140 -6.82 0.38 -5.22
N ARG A 141 -5.77 0.93 -5.84
CA ARG A 141 -4.57 0.17 -6.21
C ARG A 141 -3.74 -0.35 -5.04
N SER A 142 -3.96 0.14 -3.81
CA SER A 142 -3.19 -0.36 -2.65
C SER A 142 -3.54 -1.81 -2.36
N ALA A 143 -4.81 -2.21 -2.49
CA ALA A 143 -5.21 -3.62 -2.40
C ALA A 143 -4.36 -4.53 -3.29
N MET A 144 -4.04 -4.10 -4.52
CA MET A 144 -3.22 -4.87 -5.46
C MET A 144 -1.76 -5.00 -5.00
N LYS A 145 -1.20 -4.02 -4.26
CA LYS A 145 0.10 -4.21 -3.60
C LYS A 145 0.05 -5.38 -2.64
N LEU A 146 -1.01 -5.45 -1.84
CA LEU A 146 -1.20 -6.48 -0.83
C LEU A 146 -1.46 -7.86 -1.46
N VAL A 147 -2.22 -7.91 -2.56
CA VAL A 147 -2.41 -9.12 -3.37
C VAL A 147 -1.06 -9.65 -3.84
N THR A 148 -0.19 -8.79 -4.36
CA THR A 148 1.16 -9.18 -4.82
C THR A 148 2.00 -9.69 -3.65
N LEU A 149 2.00 -8.98 -2.52
CA LEU A 149 2.74 -9.41 -1.33
C LEU A 149 2.24 -10.77 -0.81
N ASP A 150 0.92 -10.99 -0.73
CA ASP A 150 0.35 -12.28 -0.35
C ASP A 150 0.73 -13.39 -1.35
N HIS A 151 0.66 -13.10 -2.65
CA HIS A 151 1.08 -14.08 -3.66
C HIS A 151 2.55 -14.50 -3.49
N ILE A 152 3.42 -13.57 -3.09
CA ILE A 152 4.85 -13.84 -2.88
C ILE A 152 5.10 -14.57 -1.57
N PHE A 153 4.56 -14.04 -0.47
CA PHE A 153 4.88 -14.49 0.89
C PHE A 153 3.93 -15.55 1.42
N GLN A 154 2.79 -15.76 0.77
CA GLN A 154 1.79 -16.78 1.08
C GLN A 154 1.29 -16.71 2.53
N TRP A 155 1.26 -15.52 3.14
CA TRP A 155 0.85 -15.31 4.53
C TRP A 155 -0.63 -15.66 4.82
N THR A 156 -1.50 -15.71 3.80
CA THR A 156 -2.91 -16.15 3.96
C THR A 156 -3.13 -17.59 3.54
N HIS A 157 -2.09 -18.24 3.02
CA HIS A 157 -2.13 -19.63 2.59
C HIS A 157 -1.94 -20.56 3.79
N GLY A 158 -2.76 -21.61 3.87
CA GLY A 158 -2.65 -22.61 4.94
C GLY A 158 -3.00 -22.11 6.36
N LEU A 159 -3.54 -20.89 6.50
CA LEU A 159 -4.06 -20.41 7.78
C LEU A 159 -5.10 -21.39 8.37
N GLU A 160 -5.04 -21.59 9.68
CA GLU A 160 -6.03 -22.34 10.46
C GLU A 160 -7.42 -21.66 10.42
N LYS A 161 -8.41 -22.20 11.15
CA LYS A 161 -9.82 -21.78 11.06
C LYS A 161 -10.08 -20.32 11.43
N ALA A 162 -9.21 -19.70 12.24
CA ALA A 162 -9.34 -18.31 12.69
C ALA A 162 -8.17 -17.47 12.18
N PHE A 163 -8.44 -16.23 11.77
CA PHE A 163 -7.43 -15.27 11.33
C PHE A 163 -7.78 -13.87 11.81
N SER A 164 -6.82 -13.18 12.39
CA SER A 164 -6.97 -11.82 12.90
C SER A 164 -5.91 -10.91 12.30
N PHE A 165 -6.28 -9.67 11.98
CA PHE A 165 -5.32 -8.72 11.43
C PHE A 165 -5.55 -7.28 11.90
N ALA A 166 -4.54 -6.45 11.78
CA ALA A 166 -4.60 -5.01 12.03
C ALA A 166 -4.11 -4.23 10.80
N ASP A 167 -4.85 -3.20 10.39
CA ASP A 167 -4.53 -2.31 9.27
C ASP A 167 -4.32 -0.86 9.79
N ILE A 168 -3.06 -0.46 9.86
CA ILE A 168 -2.58 0.77 10.50
C ILE A 168 -2.31 1.81 9.41
N CYS A 169 -2.87 3.02 9.55
CA CYS A 169 -2.95 3.99 8.46
C CYS A 169 -3.71 3.45 7.22
N GLY A 170 -4.62 2.49 7.42
CA GLY A 170 -5.18 1.68 6.35
C GLY A 170 -6.21 2.37 5.46
N GLY A 171 -6.67 3.57 5.84
CA GLY A 171 -7.68 4.29 5.09
C GLY A 171 -7.24 4.62 3.66
N PRO A 172 -8.09 4.38 2.65
CA PRO A 172 -9.53 4.14 2.78
C PRO A 172 -9.94 2.65 2.93
N GLY A 173 -8.98 1.72 3.01
CA GLY A 173 -9.21 0.32 3.37
C GLY A 173 -8.88 -0.72 2.30
N GLY A 174 -8.06 -0.41 1.29
CA GLY A 174 -7.72 -1.36 0.23
C GLY A 174 -7.05 -2.65 0.73
N PHE A 175 -6.16 -2.53 1.72
CA PHE A 175 -5.52 -3.67 2.37
C PHE A 175 -6.52 -4.55 3.12
N SER A 176 -7.31 -3.92 4.00
CA SER A 176 -8.41 -4.58 4.71
C SER A 176 -9.43 -5.26 3.77
N GLU A 177 -9.84 -4.59 2.68
CA GLU A 177 -10.77 -5.16 1.71
C GLU A 177 -10.22 -6.43 1.07
N TYR A 178 -8.93 -6.44 0.70
CA TYR A 178 -8.29 -7.63 0.18
C TYR A 178 -8.27 -8.78 1.19
N LEU A 179 -7.81 -8.52 2.42
CA LEU A 179 -7.70 -9.56 3.45
C LEU A 179 -9.07 -10.16 3.77
N LEU A 180 -10.09 -9.31 3.98
CA LEU A 180 -11.46 -9.75 4.26
C LEU A 180 -12.08 -10.51 3.07
N TRP A 181 -11.83 -10.07 1.83
CA TRP A 181 -12.27 -10.80 0.64
C TRP A 181 -11.58 -12.16 0.51
N ARG A 182 -10.28 -12.22 0.77
CA ARG A 182 -9.44 -13.42 0.60
C ARG A 182 -9.76 -14.49 1.65
N THR A 183 -10.01 -14.10 2.89
CA THR A 183 -10.19 -15.05 4.01
C THR A 183 -11.66 -15.23 4.43
N GLY A 184 -12.53 -14.26 4.15
CA GLY A 184 -13.91 -14.22 4.64
C GLY A 184 -14.87 -15.28 4.10
N GLN A 185 -14.49 -16.03 3.06
CA GLN A 185 -15.36 -17.08 2.51
C GLN A 185 -15.20 -18.45 3.19
N THR A 186 -14.14 -18.65 3.97
CA THR A 186 -13.78 -19.99 4.46
C THR A 186 -13.39 -20.04 5.93
N ARG A 187 -13.29 -18.89 6.60
CA ARG A 187 -12.64 -18.73 7.90
C ARG A 187 -13.37 -17.75 8.79
N ASP A 188 -13.21 -17.92 10.09
CA ASP A 188 -13.52 -16.89 11.08
C ASP A 188 -12.43 -15.82 10.99
N VAL A 189 -12.77 -14.63 10.47
CA VAL A 189 -11.81 -13.54 10.31
C VAL A 189 -12.33 -12.27 10.96
N HIS A 190 -11.44 -11.61 11.70
CA HIS A 190 -11.71 -10.30 12.26
C HIS A 190 -10.54 -9.35 12.09
N GLY A 191 -10.79 -8.19 11.48
CA GLY A 191 -9.80 -7.14 11.30
C GLY A 191 -10.00 -5.96 12.25
N TYR A 192 -8.93 -5.23 12.52
CA TYR A 192 -8.94 -3.99 13.29
C TYR A 192 -8.26 -2.90 12.49
N GLY A 193 -8.79 -1.67 12.52
CA GLY A 193 -8.24 -0.58 11.72
C GLY A 193 -8.12 0.72 12.49
N ILE A 194 -7.03 1.44 12.26
CA ILE A 194 -6.86 2.84 12.66
C ILE A 194 -6.35 3.68 11.49
N THR A 195 -6.99 4.82 11.25
CA THR A 195 -6.63 5.80 10.22
C THR A 195 -7.10 7.19 10.62
N LEU A 196 -6.55 8.24 10.02
CA LEU A 196 -7.00 9.62 10.22
C LEU A 196 -8.47 9.79 9.80
N LYS A 197 -9.30 10.25 10.73
CA LYS A 197 -10.72 10.55 10.51
C LYS A 197 -10.89 11.93 9.87
N GLY A 198 -11.74 12.03 8.85
CA GLY A 198 -12.11 13.33 8.25
C GLY A 198 -10.96 14.12 7.62
N ALA A 199 -9.81 13.48 7.33
CA ALA A 199 -8.70 14.14 6.64
C ALA A 199 -9.13 14.59 5.23
N THR A 200 -8.64 15.77 4.81
CA THR A 200 -8.94 16.41 3.51
C THR A 200 -8.76 15.49 2.30
N ASN A 201 -7.84 14.52 2.40
CA ASN A 201 -7.52 13.59 1.33
C ASN A 201 -8.37 12.31 1.36
N ASN A 202 -9.53 12.30 2.03
CA ASN A 202 -10.44 11.16 2.04
C ASN A 202 -9.81 9.87 2.59
N CYS A 203 -8.92 10.00 3.56
CA CYS A 203 -8.19 8.89 4.19
C CYS A 203 -9.01 8.13 5.24
N ASP A 204 -10.32 8.38 5.30
CA ASP A 204 -11.24 7.68 6.19
C ASP A 204 -11.69 6.34 5.57
N TRP A 205 -12.16 5.42 6.41
CA TRP A 205 -12.57 4.08 6.00
C TRP A 205 -13.77 4.10 5.05
N ARG A 206 -13.65 3.35 3.95
CA ARG A 206 -14.71 3.19 2.93
C ARG A 206 -14.95 1.73 2.59
N LEU A 207 -14.78 0.85 3.58
CA LEU A 207 -15.01 -0.57 3.41
C LEU A 207 -16.49 -0.84 3.03
N PRO A 208 -16.74 -1.78 2.10
CA PRO A 208 -18.07 -2.26 1.80
C PRO A 208 -18.85 -2.68 3.05
N SER A 209 -20.16 -2.42 3.07
CA SER A 209 -21.02 -2.65 4.25
C SER A 209 -21.07 -4.11 4.70
N ASN A 210 -20.87 -5.07 3.78
CA ASN A 210 -20.83 -6.50 4.07
C ASN A 210 -19.62 -6.90 4.95
N PHE A 211 -18.64 -6.03 5.13
CA PHE A 211 -17.47 -6.27 5.97
C PHE A 211 -17.59 -5.64 7.37
N ARG A 212 -18.68 -4.93 7.65
CA ARG A 212 -18.85 -4.17 8.90
C ARG A 212 -18.72 -5.04 10.15
N ASP A 213 -19.27 -6.24 10.11
CA ASP A 213 -19.27 -7.15 11.28
C ASP A 213 -17.93 -7.88 11.47
N MET A 214 -17.09 -7.87 10.43
CA MET A 214 -15.78 -8.54 10.40
C MET A 214 -14.61 -7.56 10.60
N PHE A 215 -14.91 -6.28 10.85
CA PHE A 215 -13.90 -5.24 10.94
C PHE A 215 -14.23 -4.17 11.98
N THR A 216 -13.36 -4.02 12.98
CA THR A 216 -13.49 -3.00 14.02
C THR A 216 -12.65 -1.77 13.68
N ILE A 217 -13.34 -0.65 13.45
CA ILE A 217 -12.69 0.66 13.28
C ILE A 217 -12.46 1.30 14.64
N CYS A 218 -11.23 1.72 14.91
CA CYS A 218 -10.82 2.46 16.09
C CYS A 218 -10.14 3.76 15.66
N TYR A 219 -10.60 4.89 16.20
CA TYR A 219 -10.00 6.21 15.95
C TYR A 219 -9.19 6.71 17.15
N GLY A 220 -8.74 5.81 18.02
CA GLY A 220 -8.01 6.17 19.23
C GLY A 220 -8.87 6.85 20.30
N GLU A 221 -8.23 7.27 21.39
CA GLU A 221 -8.87 7.88 22.55
C GLU A 221 -9.48 9.25 22.23
N ASP A 222 -8.80 10.07 21.42
CA ASP A 222 -9.29 11.39 21.02
C ASP A 222 -10.25 11.35 19.81
N GLY A 223 -10.46 10.18 19.22
CA GLY A 223 -11.36 9.97 18.09
C GLY A 223 -10.86 10.52 16.74
N THR A 224 -9.61 10.99 16.65
CA THR A 224 -9.01 11.53 15.41
C THR A 224 -8.35 10.45 14.55
N GLY A 225 -7.92 9.34 15.15
CA GLY A 225 -7.11 8.31 14.52
C GLY A 225 -5.68 8.75 14.22
N ASN A 226 -5.22 9.84 14.83
CA ASN A 226 -3.86 10.34 14.69
C ASN A 226 -2.86 9.48 15.46
N LEU A 227 -1.98 8.78 14.74
CA LEU A 227 -0.95 7.92 15.32
C LEU A 227 0.27 8.67 15.88
N TYR A 228 0.33 10.00 15.77
CA TYR A 228 1.28 10.79 16.56
C TYR A 228 0.86 10.93 18.03
N SER A 229 -0.41 10.66 18.35
CA SER A 229 -0.91 10.66 19.72
C SER A 229 -0.66 9.30 20.36
N LEU A 230 0.17 9.26 21.41
CA LEU A 230 0.41 8.05 22.20
C LEU A 230 -0.89 7.50 22.81
N ALA A 231 -1.81 8.38 23.20
CA ALA A 231 -3.14 8.01 23.70
C ALA A 231 -3.92 7.20 22.65
N ASN A 232 -3.88 7.62 21.37
CA ASN A 232 -4.53 6.87 20.28
C ASN A 232 -3.86 5.53 20.00
N ILE A 233 -2.53 5.48 20.05
CA ILE A 233 -1.78 4.23 19.89
C ILE A 233 -2.15 3.25 21.01
N HIS A 234 -2.14 3.70 22.27
CA HIS A 234 -2.48 2.87 23.42
C HIS A 234 -3.93 2.40 23.38
N ASN A 235 -4.87 3.28 23.03
CA ASN A 235 -6.27 2.92 22.88
C ASN A 235 -6.46 1.85 21.79
N PHE A 236 -5.84 2.01 20.62
CA PHE A 236 -5.92 1.00 19.55
C PHE A 236 -5.32 -0.34 19.99
N ARG A 237 -4.16 -0.32 20.65
CA ARG A 237 -3.53 -1.50 21.25
C ARG A 237 -4.50 -2.20 22.21
N ASP A 238 -5.16 -1.46 23.09
CA ASP A 238 -6.01 -2.02 24.13
C ASP A 238 -7.32 -2.60 23.54
N VAL A 239 -7.88 -1.96 22.51
CA VAL A 239 -9.01 -2.50 21.73
C VAL A 239 -8.63 -3.85 21.10
N VAL A 240 -7.47 -3.92 20.44
CA VAL A 240 -6.99 -5.16 19.81
C VAL A 240 -6.70 -6.23 20.86
N ARG A 241 -5.96 -5.88 21.93
CA ARG A 241 -5.56 -6.83 22.98
C ARG A 241 -6.69 -7.28 23.88
N GLY A 242 -7.79 -6.54 23.93
CA GLY A 242 -9.02 -6.96 24.61
C GLY A 242 -9.62 -8.23 24.02
N GLN A 243 -9.47 -8.44 22.71
CA GLN A 243 -9.92 -9.65 22.00
C GLN A 243 -8.77 -10.62 21.70
N HIS A 244 -7.56 -10.09 21.47
CA HIS A 244 -6.37 -10.86 21.14
C HIS A 244 -5.22 -10.52 22.10
N PRO A 245 -5.16 -11.11 23.32
CA PRO A 245 -4.16 -10.74 24.33
C PRO A 245 -2.69 -10.83 23.87
N GLY A 246 -2.42 -11.76 22.94
CA GLY A 246 -1.11 -11.97 22.30
C GLY A 246 -0.84 -11.12 21.04
N GLY A 247 -1.80 -10.28 20.62
CA GLY A 247 -1.77 -9.57 19.34
C GLY A 247 -2.48 -10.32 18.22
N VAL A 248 -2.58 -9.67 17.06
CA VAL A 248 -3.17 -10.23 15.83
C VAL A 248 -2.16 -11.10 15.07
N ASP A 249 -2.65 -11.95 14.17
CA ASP A 249 -1.82 -12.81 13.33
C ASP A 249 -1.02 -12.01 12.28
N LEU A 250 -1.60 -10.91 11.80
CA LEU A 250 -0.96 -10.05 10.81
C LEU A 250 -1.21 -8.56 11.10
N ALA A 251 -0.15 -7.74 11.12
CA ALA A 251 -0.27 -6.29 11.09
C ALA A 251 0.28 -5.75 9.76
N VAL A 252 -0.49 -4.87 9.10
CA VAL A 252 -0.10 -4.19 7.86
C VAL A 252 -0.19 -2.68 8.04
N ALA A 253 0.65 -1.93 7.32
CA ALA A 253 0.62 -0.48 7.35
C ALA A 253 1.02 0.12 5.98
N ASP A 254 0.22 1.07 5.46
CA ASP A 254 0.50 1.83 4.21
C ASP A 254 0.35 3.35 4.47
N GLY A 255 1.05 3.81 5.51
CA GLY A 255 1.08 5.23 5.90
C GLY A 255 1.75 6.11 4.86
N GLY A 256 1.15 7.26 4.54
CA GLY A 256 1.74 8.25 3.65
C GLY A 256 1.27 9.66 3.96
N PHE A 257 2.15 10.64 3.74
CA PHE A 257 1.91 12.05 4.03
C PHE A 257 1.07 12.74 2.94
N LEU A 258 0.49 13.90 3.29
CA LEU A 258 -0.40 14.67 2.42
C LEU A 258 0.25 15.04 1.07
N ASP A 259 1.52 15.44 1.07
CA ASP A 259 2.25 15.81 -0.16
C ASP A 259 2.51 14.62 -1.10
N ALA A 260 2.52 13.39 -0.56
CA ALA A 260 2.72 12.17 -1.33
C ALA A 260 1.41 11.54 -1.84
N ARG A 261 0.25 11.98 -1.34
CA ARG A 261 -1.06 11.38 -1.64
C ARG A 261 -1.85 12.21 -2.67
N SER A 262 -1.46 12.12 -3.95
CA SER A 262 -2.32 12.62 -5.04
C SER A 262 -3.48 11.65 -5.31
N GLN A 263 -4.73 12.13 -5.24
CA GLN A 263 -5.92 11.31 -5.51
C GLN A 263 -5.99 10.81 -6.96
N SER A 264 -5.43 11.55 -7.93
CA SER A 264 -5.37 11.09 -9.33
C SER A 264 -4.49 9.86 -9.51
N ASN A 265 -3.62 9.55 -8.55
CA ASN A 265 -2.74 8.37 -8.57
C ASN A 265 -3.36 7.11 -7.98
N GLN A 266 -4.54 7.22 -7.36
CA GLN A 266 -5.17 6.15 -6.58
C GLN A 266 -6.33 5.45 -7.30
N VAL A 267 -6.69 5.92 -8.51
CA VAL A 267 -7.79 5.40 -9.33
C VAL A 267 -7.34 4.19 -10.16
#